data_AF-A0AAN9PJ68-F1
#
_entry.id   AF-A0AAN9PJ68-F1
#
_cell.length_a   1.000
_cell.length_b   1.000
_cell.length_c   1.000
_cell.angle_alpha   90.00
_cell.angle_beta   90.00
_cell.angle_gamma   90.00
#
_symmetry.space_group_name_H-M   'P 1'
#
loop_
_entity.id
_entity.type
_entity.pdbx_description
1 polymer ?
#
loop_
_entity_poly.entity_id
_entity_poly.type
_entity_poly.pdbx_seq_one_letter_code
_entity_poly.pdbx_strand_id
1 'polypeptide(L)'
;MLKAKPFQGANVFMSRNLVPPQVFDALHDAVKDNGAQVHLCCDPSRNGPNDYHIISSSKHEKFEGLKSKGCKLLGPNCILSCAKERRPLPQQSFTCCLAMEGVKVLASGFDMDEKVKIEELVVEMGGVLHPTASLDLNFVIVKNVLAAKYKWALNILKKPIVTYEWLKQCSNEHRVVPQEPYKVLPFYGLKICVTGIPADKRKEMMELISQNGGKYSAELTKKCTHLISAISFL
;
A
#
# COMPACT_ATOMS: atom_id res chain seq x y z
N MET A 1 -38.26 16.33 0.53
CA MET A 1 -37.94 14.89 0.50
C MET A 1 -36.74 14.63 1.38
N LEU A 2 -36.87 13.81 2.42
CA LEU A 2 -35.72 13.35 3.21
C LEU A 2 -34.81 12.52 2.30
N LYS A 3 -33.55 12.94 2.13
CA LYS A 3 -32.57 12.15 1.37
C LYS A 3 -32.41 10.78 2.05
N ALA A 4 -32.46 9.71 1.26
CA ALA A 4 -32.20 8.37 1.75
C ALA A 4 -30.88 8.33 2.52
N LYS A 5 -30.86 7.60 3.64
CA LYS A 5 -29.65 7.43 4.43
C LYS A 5 -28.66 6.54 3.66
N PRO A 6 -27.35 6.84 3.72
CA PRO A 6 -26.38 6.20 2.81
C PRO A 6 -26.14 4.72 3.10
N PHE A 7 -26.43 4.24 4.32
CA PHE A 7 -26.28 2.83 4.69
C PHE A 7 -27.63 2.12 4.85
N GLN A 8 -28.71 2.71 4.35
CA GLN A 8 -30.05 2.13 4.45
C GLN A 8 -30.07 0.70 3.88
N GLY A 9 -30.50 -0.27 4.68
CA GLY A 9 -30.61 -1.68 4.28
C GLY A 9 -29.32 -2.50 4.43
N ALA A 10 -28.22 -1.89 4.90
CA ALA A 10 -27.01 -2.63 5.25
C ALA A 10 -27.11 -3.24 6.66
N ASN A 11 -26.62 -4.47 6.81
CA ASN A 11 -26.39 -5.13 8.09
C ASN A 11 -24.90 -5.09 8.40
N VAL A 12 -24.53 -4.47 9.52
CA VAL A 12 -23.13 -4.27 9.90
C VAL A 12 -22.85 -5.02 11.20
N PHE A 13 -21.93 -5.96 11.11
CA PHE A 13 -21.49 -6.84 12.18
C PHE A 13 -20.23 -6.27 12.82
N MET A 14 -20.33 -5.93 14.10
CA MET A 14 -19.32 -5.22 14.85
C MET A 14 -19.03 -5.96 16.15
N SER A 15 -17.89 -6.65 16.20
CA SER A 15 -17.43 -7.36 17.40
C SER A 15 -16.47 -6.50 18.22
N ARG A 16 -16.64 -6.49 19.55
CA ARG A 16 -15.71 -5.84 20.50
C ARG A 16 -14.28 -6.38 20.43
N ASN A 17 -14.08 -7.57 19.87
CA ASN A 17 -12.74 -8.16 19.71
C ASN A 17 -12.06 -7.73 18.39
N LEU A 18 -12.81 -7.20 17.43
CA LEU A 18 -12.31 -6.83 16.09
C LEU A 18 -12.17 -5.32 15.90
N VAL A 19 -12.71 -4.53 16.83
CA VAL A 19 -12.72 -3.07 16.79
C VAL A 19 -12.09 -2.52 18.08
N PRO A 20 -11.06 -1.65 17.98
CA PRO A 20 -10.46 -1.01 19.14
C PRO A 20 -11.51 -0.27 19.98
N PRO A 21 -11.45 -0.38 21.32
CA PRO A 21 -12.42 0.29 22.20
C PRO A 21 -12.51 1.80 21.96
N GLN A 22 -11.40 2.46 21.60
CA GLN A 22 -11.31 3.91 21.41
C GLN A 22 -12.18 4.42 20.26
N VAL A 23 -12.47 3.59 19.26
CA VAL A 23 -13.28 3.97 18.08
C VAL A 23 -14.64 3.29 18.07
N PHE A 24 -14.94 2.43 19.05
CA PHE A 24 -16.11 1.56 19.04
C PHE A 24 -17.42 2.36 19.03
N ASP A 25 -17.59 3.28 19.98
CA ASP A 25 -18.85 4.03 20.13
C ASP A 25 -19.06 4.99 18.95
N ALA A 26 -18.01 5.71 18.54
CA ALA A 26 -18.06 6.61 17.38
C ALA A 26 -18.44 5.87 16.09
N LEU A 27 -17.92 4.65 15.90
CA LEU A 27 -18.22 3.83 14.74
C LEU A 27 -19.64 3.25 14.80
N HIS A 28 -20.07 2.79 15.97
CA HIS A 28 -21.44 2.32 16.19
C HIS A 28 -22.46 3.41 15.85
N ASP A 29 -22.26 4.63 16.37
CA ASP A 29 -23.14 5.78 16.13
C ASP A 29 -23.12 6.18 14.66
N ALA A 30 -21.94 6.24 14.04
CA ALA A 30 -21.80 6.54 12.60
C ALA A 30 -22.59 5.56 11.73
N VAL A 31 -22.57 4.26 12.04
CA VAL A 31 -23.31 3.25 11.27
C VAL A 31 -24.82 3.39 11.49
N LYS A 32 -25.25 3.52 12.74
CA LYS A 32 -26.67 3.61 13.12
C LYS A 32 -27.33 4.88 12.59
N ASP A 33 -26.69 6.02 12.76
CA ASP A 33 -27.23 7.32 12.33
C ASP A 33 -27.38 7.40 10.81
N ASN A 34 -26.53 6.68 10.08
CA ASN A 34 -26.57 6.51 8.63
C ASN A 34 -27.47 5.37 8.14
N GLY A 35 -28.28 4.77 9.01
CA GLY A 35 -29.43 3.93 8.63
C GLY A 35 -29.13 2.46 8.42
N ALA A 36 -27.94 1.98 8.81
CA ALA A 36 -27.63 0.56 8.84
C ALA A 36 -28.14 -0.10 10.13
N GLN A 37 -28.45 -1.39 10.02
CA GLN A 37 -28.71 -2.25 11.16
C GLN A 37 -27.38 -2.73 11.75
N VAL A 38 -27.17 -2.50 13.05
CA VAL A 38 -25.93 -2.89 13.74
C VAL A 38 -26.15 -4.18 14.53
N HIS A 39 -25.24 -5.14 14.37
CA HIS A 39 -25.20 -6.39 15.12
C HIS A 39 -23.90 -6.47 15.92
N LEU A 40 -23.99 -6.56 17.25
CA LEU A 40 -22.82 -6.57 18.14
C LEU A 40 -22.16 -7.96 18.23
N CYS A 41 -21.87 -8.57 17.08
CA CYS A 41 -21.26 -9.89 16.98
C CYS A 41 -20.38 -9.98 15.73
N CYS A 42 -19.70 -11.12 15.58
CA CYS A 42 -19.04 -11.52 14.35
C CYS A 42 -19.67 -12.85 13.95
N ASP A 43 -20.36 -12.88 12.80
CA ASP A 43 -21.05 -14.07 12.30
C ASP A 43 -20.54 -14.43 10.89
N PRO A 44 -19.59 -15.36 10.77
CA PRO A 44 -19.05 -15.75 9.48
C PRO A 44 -20.06 -16.40 8.51
N SER A 45 -21.27 -16.74 8.96
CA SER A 45 -22.35 -17.23 8.07
C SER A 45 -23.09 -16.10 7.37
N ARG A 46 -22.93 -14.86 7.84
CA ARG A 46 -23.55 -13.65 7.29
C ARG A 46 -22.67 -13.05 6.22
N ASN A 47 -22.81 -13.55 5.00
CA ASN A 47 -22.05 -13.14 3.81
C ASN A 47 -22.98 -12.68 2.67
N GLY A 48 -24.19 -12.23 3.00
CA GLY A 48 -25.13 -11.69 2.03
C GLY A 48 -24.63 -10.40 1.35
N PRO A 49 -25.27 -9.98 0.25
CA PRO A 49 -24.84 -8.80 -0.51
C PRO A 49 -24.89 -7.50 0.30
N ASN A 50 -25.69 -7.44 1.37
CA ASN A 50 -25.81 -6.28 2.25
C ASN A 50 -25.23 -6.52 3.66
N ASP A 51 -24.53 -7.64 3.87
CA ASP A 51 -23.87 -7.95 5.15
C ASP A 51 -22.40 -7.50 5.09
N TYR A 52 -21.97 -6.73 6.10
CA TYR A 52 -20.61 -6.21 6.23
C TYR A 52 -20.06 -6.50 7.62
N HIS A 53 -18.80 -6.90 7.73
CA HIS A 53 -18.12 -7.14 9.00
C HIS A 53 -17.02 -6.11 9.21
N ILE A 54 -17.00 -5.50 10.40
CA ILE A 54 -15.96 -4.55 10.76
C ILE A 54 -14.75 -5.29 11.30
N ILE A 55 -13.58 -5.03 10.71
CA ILE A 55 -12.30 -5.58 11.13
C ILE A 55 -11.20 -4.53 11.00
N SER A 56 -10.48 -4.29 12.09
CA SER A 56 -9.53 -3.16 12.15
C SER A 56 -8.14 -3.47 11.60
N SER A 57 -7.85 -4.74 11.35
CA SER A 57 -6.54 -5.18 10.87
C SER A 57 -6.67 -6.44 10.04
N SER A 58 -6.08 -6.43 8.84
CA SER A 58 -5.93 -7.63 8.00
C SER A 58 -5.03 -8.69 8.62
N LYS A 59 -4.27 -8.35 9.66
CA LYS A 59 -3.40 -9.27 10.41
C LYS A 59 -4.13 -10.02 11.53
N HIS A 60 -5.41 -9.72 11.77
CA HIS A 60 -6.17 -10.38 12.82
C HIS A 60 -6.47 -11.84 12.42
N GLU A 61 -6.39 -12.78 13.37
CA GLU A 61 -6.55 -14.24 13.11
C GLU A 61 -7.85 -14.60 12.38
N LYS A 62 -8.92 -13.83 12.61
CA LYS A 62 -10.24 -14.02 11.98
C LYS A 62 -10.35 -13.46 10.56
N PHE A 63 -9.40 -12.64 10.10
CA PHE A 63 -9.47 -11.96 8.81
C PHE A 63 -9.58 -12.96 7.65
N GLU A 64 -8.63 -13.89 7.55
CA GLU A 64 -8.62 -14.90 6.49
C GLU A 64 -9.84 -15.83 6.57
N GLY A 65 -10.29 -16.17 7.79
CA GLY A 65 -11.48 -16.99 8.00
C GLY A 65 -12.77 -16.32 7.52
N LEU A 66 -12.88 -14.99 7.61
CA LEU A 66 -14.02 -14.24 7.09
C LEU A 66 -13.88 -13.99 5.58
N LYS A 67 -12.69 -13.63 5.10
CA LYS A 67 -12.39 -13.41 3.69
C LYS A 67 -12.68 -14.66 2.85
N SER A 68 -12.23 -15.83 3.32
CA SER A 68 -12.48 -17.13 2.66
C SER A 68 -13.95 -17.55 2.62
N LYS A 69 -14.78 -17.05 3.54
CA LYS A 69 -16.23 -17.28 3.56
C LYS A 69 -17.02 -16.29 2.69
N GLY A 70 -16.32 -15.38 2.01
CA GLY A 70 -16.93 -14.36 1.16
C GLY A 70 -17.59 -13.22 1.94
N CYS A 71 -17.29 -13.06 3.23
CA CYS A 71 -17.75 -11.91 4.00
C CYS A 71 -17.13 -10.62 3.44
N LYS A 72 -17.93 -9.56 3.33
CA LYS A 72 -17.43 -8.21 3.03
C LYS A 72 -16.85 -7.61 4.29
N LEU A 73 -15.59 -7.22 4.23
CA LEU A 73 -14.82 -6.72 5.36
C LEU A 73 -14.59 -5.21 5.20
N LEU A 74 -14.78 -4.45 6.27
CA LEU A 74 -14.56 -3.00 6.27
C LEU A 74 -13.72 -2.59 7.48
N GLY A 75 -12.73 -1.73 7.22
CA GLY A 75 -11.98 -1.06 8.28
C GLY A 75 -12.79 0.08 8.90
N PRO A 76 -12.54 0.42 10.19
CA PRO A 76 -13.22 1.54 10.85
C PRO A 76 -13.12 2.86 10.09
N ASN A 77 -11.93 3.19 9.57
CA ASN A 77 -11.70 4.44 8.84
C ASN A 77 -12.50 4.53 7.54
N CYS A 78 -12.67 3.40 6.83
CA CYS A 78 -13.53 3.34 5.65
C CYS A 78 -14.97 3.75 5.99
N ILE A 79 -15.55 3.14 7.02
CA ILE A 79 -16.94 3.39 7.43
C ILE A 79 -17.13 4.83 7.90
N LEU A 80 -16.21 5.34 8.73
CA LEU A 80 -16.28 6.72 9.23
C LEU A 80 -16.22 7.74 8.10
N SER A 81 -15.33 7.54 7.12
CA SER A 81 -15.29 8.39 5.92
C SER A 81 -16.58 8.28 5.11
N CYS A 82 -17.09 7.07 4.88
CA CYS A 82 -18.34 6.89 4.14
C CYS A 82 -19.53 7.58 4.80
N ALA A 83 -19.62 7.49 6.13
CA ALA A 83 -20.66 8.12 6.93
C ALA A 83 -20.59 9.65 6.82
N LYS A 84 -19.38 10.21 6.96
CA LYS A 84 -19.14 11.65 6.87
C LYS A 84 -19.46 12.21 5.48
N GLU A 85 -19.07 11.50 4.43
CA GLU A 85 -19.27 11.91 3.03
C GLU A 85 -20.66 11.56 2.48
N ARG A 86 -21.50 10.88 3.26
CA ARG A 86 -22.83 10.43 2.87
C ARG A 86 -22.86 9.57 1.60
N ARG A 87 -21.92 8.63 1.50
CA ARG A 87 -21.76 7.69 0.38
C ARG A 87 -22.05 6.26 0.83
N PRO A 88 -22.43 5.36 -0.09
CA PRO A 88 -22.65 3.95 0.24
C PRO A 88 -21.37 3.25 0.69
N LEU A 89 -21.52 2.17 1.44
CA LEU A 89 -20.42 1.29 1.83
C LEU A 89 -19.82 0.59 0.59
N PRO A 90 -18.48 0.41 0.53
CA PRO A 90 -17.84 -0.31 -0.56
C PRO A 90 -18.33 -1.75 -0.68
N GLN A 91 -18.45 -2.23 -1.92
CA GLN A 91 -18.93 -3.59 -2.23
C GLN A 91 -17.81 -4.63 -2.36
N GLN A 92 -16.56 -4.19 -2.28
CA GLN A 92 -15.39 -5.04 -2.42
C GLN A 92 -15.28 -6.02 -1.26
N SER A 93 -14.49 -7.08 -1.45
CA SER A 93 -14.27 -8.11 -0.42
C SER A 93 -13.65 -7.53 0.85
N PHE A 94 -12.69 -6.62 0.72
CA PHE A 94 -12.11 -5.88 1.85
C PHE A 94 -11.74 -4.46 1.47
N THR A 95 -12.06 -3.50 2.33
CA THR A 95 -11.61 -2.10 2.23
C THR A 95 -11.25 -1.58 3.62
N CYS A 96 -9.96 -1.34 3.88
CA CYS A 96 -9.48 -0.86 5.18
C CYS A 96 -9.73 0.65 5.37
N CYS A 97 -9.53 1.44 4.32
CA CYS A 97 -9.77 2.88 4.30
C CYS A 97 -9.96 3.35 2.85
N LEU A 98 -10.19 4.65 2.66
CA LEU A 98 -10.35 5.28 1.35
C LEU A 98 -9.20 6.24 1.02
N ALA A 99 -8.04 6.03 1.67
CA ALA A 99 -6.89 6.92 1.56
C ALA A 99 -6.39 7.08 0.12
N MET A 100 -6.49 6.03 -0.68
CA MET A 100 -6.04 6.00 -2.07
C MET A 100 -7.18 6.16 -3.07
N GLU A 101 -8.35 6.62 -2.64
CA GLU A 101 -9.44 6.85 -3.58
C GLU A 101 -9.05 7.85 -4.68
N GLY A 102 -9.28 7.46 -5.93
CA GLY A 102 -8.87 8.23 -7.11
C GLY A 102 -7.37 8.19 -7.40
N VAL A 103 -6.58 7.46 -6.62
CA VAL A 103 -5.13 7.29 -6.83
C VAL A 103 -4.87 6.09 -7.73
N LYS A 104 -4.14 6.36 -8.83
CA LYS A 104 -3.70 5.37 -9.81
C LYS A 104 -2.21 5.09 -9.63
N VAL A 105 -1.87 3.82 -9.44
CA VAL A 105 -0.51 3.37 -9.14
C VAL A 105 -0.02 2.40 -10.20
N LEU A 106 1.27 2.42 -10.53
CA LEU A 106 1.93 1.38 -11.32
C LEU A 106 3.04 0.73 -10.51
N ALA A 107 3.13 -0.61 -10.54
CA ALA A 107 4.22 -1.37 -9.92
C ALA A 107 5.21 -1.90 -10.97
N SER A 108 6.52 -1.77 -10.73
CA SER A 108 7.56 -2.25 -11.65
C SER A 108 8.75 -2.90 -10.96
N GLY A 109 9.30 -3.95 -11.56
CA GLY A 109 10.45 -4.69 -11.04
C GLY A 109 10.12 -5.73 -9.96
N PHE A 110 8.84 -5.94 -9.67
CA PHE A 110 8.35 -6.94 -8.72
C PHE A 110 7.99 -8.25 -9.42
N ASP A 111 8.16 -9.36 -8.71
CA ASP A 111 7.64 -10.67 -9.14
C ASP A 111 6.10 -10.74 -8.98
N MET A 112 5.49 -11.86 -9.38
CA MET A 112 4.04 -11.98 -9.39
C MET A 112 3.44 -11.94 -7.98
N ASP A 113 4.05 -12.62 -7.02
CA ASP A 113 3.53 -12.67 -5.64
C ASP A 113 3.66 -11.30 -4.96
N GLU A 114 4.74 -10.58 -5.21
CA GLU A 114 4.92 -9.20 -4.75
C GLU A 114 3.89 -8.26 -5.38
N LYS A 115 3.58 -8.41 -6.67
CA LYS A 115 2.56 -7.59 -7.36
C LYS A 115 1.17 -7.81 -6.79
N VAL A 116 0.81 -9.06 -6.48
CA VAL A 116 -0.46 -9.37 -5.82
C VAL A 116 -0.58 -8.63 -4.49
N LYS A 117 0.47 -8.64 -3.66
CA LYS A 117 0.45 -7.90 -2.38
C LYS A 117 0.36 -6.39 -2.55
N ILE A 118 1.01 -5.84 -3.58
CA ILE A 118 0.90 -4.42 -3.92
C ILE A 118 -0.52 -4.09 -4.36
N GLU A 119 -1.12 -4.92 -5.22
CA GLU A 119 -2.49 -4.77 -5.68
C GLU A 119 -3.47 -4.82 -4.51
N GLU A 120 -3.35 -5.81 -3.64
CA GLU A 120 -4.17 -5.92 -2.42
C GLU A 120 -4.09 -4.64 -1.60
N LEU A 121 -2.89 -4.15 -1.24
CA LEU A 121 -2.76 -2.92 -0.44
C LEU A 121 -3.35 -1.69 -1.14
N VAL A 122 -3.17 -1.55 -2.45
CA VAL A 122 -3.71 -0.41 -3.22
C VAL A 122 -5.24 -0.47 -3.25
N VAL A 123 -5.81 -1.62 -3.56
CA VAL A 123 -7.27 -1.83 -3.67
C VAL A 123 -7.94 -1.72 -2.29
N GLU A 124 -7.34 -2.30 -1.25
CA GLU A 124 -7.84 -2.22 0.13
C GLU A 124 -7.93 -0.78 0.64
N MET A 125 -7.11 0.13 0.12
CA MET A 125 -7.15 1.57 0.41
C MET A 125 -8.03 2.38 -0.57
N GLY A 126 -8.72 1.73 -1.51
CA GLY A 126 -9.60 2.36 -2.49
C GLY A 126 -8.90 2.85 -3.77
N GLY A 127 -7.63 2.53 -3.96
CA GLY A 127 -6.86 2.90 -5.16
C GLY A 127 -6.98 1.89 -6.30
N VAL A 128 -6.31 2.19 -7.41
CA VAL A 128 -6.28 1.33 -8.60
C VAL A 128 -4.83 1.04 -8.99
N LEU A 129 -4.48 -0.25 -9.05
CA LEU A 129 -3.22 -0.68 -9.65
C LEU A 129 -3.41 -0.82 -11.18
N HIS A 130 -2.70 0.01 -11.94
CA HIS A 130 -2.68 -0.07 -13.39
C HIS A 130 -1.73 -1.17 -13.87
N PRO A 131 -2.16 -2.03 -14.81
CA PRO A 131 -1.32 -3.11 -15.35
C PRO A 131 -0.23 -2.61 -16.30
N THR A 132 -0.41 -1.41 -16.86
CA THR A 132 0.45 -0.84 -17.90
C THR A 132 0.79 0.62 -17.61
N ALA A 133 1.83 1.12 -18.28
CA ALA A 133 2.26 2.50 -18.16
C ALA A 133 1.24 3.44 -18.81
N SER A 134 0.89 4.52 -18.11
CA SER A 134 -0.06 5.54 -18.55
C SER A 134 0.38 6.91 -18.04
N LEU A 135 -0.02 7.98 -18.73
CA LEU A 135 0.30 9.36 -18.33
C LEU A 135 -0.59 9.87 -17.18
N ASP A 136 -1.71 9.20 -16.91
CA ASP A 136 -2.68 9.56 -15.86
C ASP A 136 -2.33 8.99 -14.47
N LEU A 137 -1.18 8.32 -14.34
CA LEU A 137 -0.73 7.73 -13.07
C LEU A 137 -0.35 8.81 -12.05
N ASN A 138 -0.65 8.55 -10.78
CA ASN A 138 -0.27 9.41 -9.66
C ASN A 138 1.09 9.02 -9.08
N PHE A 139 1.35 7.72 -8.92
CA PHE A 139 2.58 7.18 -8.32
C PHE A 139 3.11 5.98 -9.10
N VAL A 140 4.43 5.82 -9.10
CA VAL A 140 5.09 4.60 -9.58
C VAL A 140 5.86 3.97 -8.43
N ILE A 141 5.50 2.74 -8.08
CA ILE A 141 6.21 1.94 -7.09
C ILE A 141 7.22 1.07 -7.83
N VAL A 142 8.49 1.14 -7.46
CA VAL A 142 9.55 0.30 -8.06
C VAL A 142 10.30 -0.51 -7.03
N LYS A 143 10.69 -1.73 -7.40
CA LYS A 143 11.53 -2.60 -6.54
C LYS A 143 12.95 -2.05 -6.41
N ASN A 144 13.46 -1.44 -7.47
CA ASN A 144 14.80 -0.85 -7.56
C ASN A 144 14.91 0.03 -8.82
N VAL A 145 16.04 0.73 -8.97
CA VAL A 145 16.32 1.58 -10.13
C VAL A 145 16.52 0.82 -11.46
N LEU A 146 16.62 -0.51 -11.42
CA LEU A 146 16.71 -1.37 -12.61
C LEU A 146 15.34 -1.80 -13.13
N ALA A 147 14.25 -1.47 -12.44
CA ALA A 147 12.90 -1.77 -12.89
C ALA A 147 12.63 -1.17 -14.29
N ALA A 148 12.03 -1.97 -15.17
CA ALA A 148 11.86 -1.60 -16.58
C ALA A 148 11.13 -0.26 -16.80
N LYS A 149 10.23 0.12 -15.89
CA LYS A 149 9.47 1.39 -15.98
C LYS A 149 10.11 2.54 -15.20
N TYR A 150 11.22 2.33 -14.49
CA TYR A 150 11.89 3.38 -13.71
C TYR A 150 12.33 4.58 -14.57
N LYS A 151 13.11 4.32 -15.63
CA LYS A 151 13.59 5.40 -16.52
C LYS A 151 12.46 6.15 -17.23
N TRP A 152 11.43 5.42 -17.64
CA TRP A 152 10.23 6.03 -18.23
C TRP A 152 9.51 6.92 -17.22
N ALA A 153 9.30 6.44 -15.99
CA ALA A 153 8.66 7.21 -14.94
C ALA A 153 9.44 8.49 -14.62
N LEU A 154 10.77 8.40 -14.58
CA LEU A 154 11.66 9.52 -14.26
C LEU A 154 11.66 10.58 -15.37
N ASN A 155 11.82 10.16 -16.62
CA ASN A 155 12.08 11.07 -17.73
C ASN A 155 10.80 11.57 -18.41
N ILE A 156 9.77 10.73 -18.48
CA ILE A 156 8.55 10.98 -19.25
C ILE A 156 7.40 11.35 -18.33
N LEU A 157 7.05 10.48 -17.38
CA LEU A 157 5.89 10.68 -16.52
C LEU A 157 6.10 11.86 -15.55
N LYS A 158 7.30 12.00 -14.99
CA LYS A 158 7.67 13.05 -14.01
C LYS A 158 6.72 13.13 -12.80
N LYS A 159 6.20 11.98 -12.38
CA LYS A 159 5.41 11.80 -11.16
C LYS A 159 6.25 11.12 -10.08
N PRO A 160 5.86 11.18 -8.80
CA PRO A 160 6.62 10.56 -7.73
C PRO A 160 6.89 9.06 -7.97
N ILE A 161 8.17 8.69 -7.83
CA ILE A 161 8.64 7.31 -7.84
C ILE A 161 9.03 6.95 -6.41
N VAL A 162 8.31 5.99 -5.83
CA VAL A 162 8.40 5.66 -4.41
C VAL A 162 8.68 4.17 -4.20
N THR A 163 9.16 3.82 -3.02
CA THR A 163 9.39 2.42 -2.65
C THR A 163 8.10 1.74 -2.16
N TYR A 164 8.15 0.41 -2.02
CA TYR A 164 7.05 -0.37 -1.45
C TYR A 164 6.75 0.03 0.01
N GLU A 165 7.74 0.55 0.75
CA GLU A 165 7.59 1.04 2.12
C GLU A 165 6.60 2.20 2.22
N TRP A 166 6.53 3.07 1.21
CA TRP A 166 5.54 4.15 1.18
C TRP A 166 4.11 3.61 1.20
N LEU A 167 3.83 2.60 0.36
CA LEU A 167 2.51 1.98 0.26
C LEU A 167 2.12 1.30 1.58
N LYS A 168 3.05 0.54 2.17
CA LYS A 168 2.87 -0.05 3.51
C LYS A 168 2.57 1.02 4.56
N GLN A 169 3.26 2.15 4.53
CA GLN A 169 3.03 3.22 5.49
C GLN A 169 1.67 3.90 5.28
N CYS A 170 1.26 4.12 4.03
CA CYS A 170 -0.07 4.65 3.73
C CYS A 170 -1.18 3.74 4.29
N SER A 171 -0.99 2.42 4.17
CA SER A 171 -1.90 1.42 4.72
C SER A 171 -1.94 1.48 6.25
N ASN A 172 -0.77 1.51 6.91
CA ASN A 172 -0.68 1.57 8.37
C ASN A 172 -1.32 2.85 8.96
N GLU A 173 -1.11 4.00 8.32
CA GLU A 173 -1.63 5.29 8.78
C GLU A 173 -3.02 5.62 8.25
N HIS A 174 -3.57 4.78 7.37
CA HIS A 174 -4.84 4.99 6.67
C HIS A 174 -4.96 6.38 5.99
N ARG A 175 -3.86 6.87 5.43
CA ARG A 175 -3.77 8.16 4.72
C ARG A 175 -2.62 8.12 3.71
N VAL A 176 -2.68 8.97 2.69
CA VAL A 176 -1.50 9.21 1.85
C VAL A 176 -0.46 9.98 2.67
N VAL A 177 0.64 9.31 3.02
CA VAL A 177 1.74 9.91 3.78
C VAL A 177 2.70 10.66 2.85
N PRO A 178 3.48 11.63 3.36
CA PRO A 178 4.49 12.32 2.56
C PRO A 178 5.44 11.34 1.86
N GLN A 179 5.66 11.54 0.57
CA GLN A 179 6.50 10.65 -0.24
C GLN A 179 8.00 10.86 -0.03
N GLU A 180 8.42 12.02 0.48
CA GLU A 180 9.83 12.45 0.57
C GLU A 180 10.74 11.41 1.22
N PRO A 181 10.38 10.79 2.37
CA PRO A 181 11.23 9.77 3.01
C PRO A 181 11.33 8.45 2.23
N TYR A 182 10.45 8.26 1.24
CA TYR A 182 10.29 7.01 0.50
C TYR A 182 10.59 7.16 -0.99
N LYS A 183 11.14 8.30 -1.41
CA LYS A 183 11.60 8.48 -2.79
C LYS A 183 12.72 7.51 -3.09
N VAL A 184 12.70 6.97 -4.30
CA VAL A 184 13.72 6.04 -4.78
C VAL A 184 15.00 6.80 -5.05
N LEU A 185 16.04 6.49 -4.27
CA LEU A 185 17.37 7.09 -4.41
C LEU A 185 18.13 6.51 -5.62
N PRO A 186 19.16 7.21 -6.14
CA PRO A 186 19.83 6.83 -7.39
C PRO A 186 20.41 5.41 -7.43
N PHE A 187 20.81 4.85 -6.30
CA PHE A 187 21.36 3.50 -6.21
C PHE A 187 20.44 2.52 -5.46
N TYR A 188 19.17 2.89 -5.26
CA TYR A 188 18.21 2.05 -4.53
C TYR A 188 18.09 0.65 -5.15
N GLY A 189 18.37 -0.36 -4.32
CA GLY A 189 18.35 -1.77 -4.69
C GLY A 189 19.59 -2.25 -5.45
N LEU A 190 20.60 -1.40 -5.66
CA LEU A 190 21.88 -1.82 -6.22
C LEU A 190 22.79 -2.41 -5.15
N LYS A 191 23.51 -3.48 -5.50
CA LYS A 191 24.68 -3.97 -4.76
C LYS A 191 25.92 -3.71 -5.60
N ILE A 192 26.85 -2.91 -5.11
CA ILE A 192 27.96 -2.35 -5.88
C ILE A 192 29.28 -2.77 -5.26
N CYS A 193 30.14 -3.39 -6.07
CA CYS A 193 31.51 -3.73 -5.72
C CYS A 193 32.47 -2.73 -6.38
N VAL A 194 33.62 -2.49 -5.76
CA VAL A 194 34.67 -1.59 -6.28
C VAL A 194 36.01 -2.32 -6.33
N THR A 195 36.73 -2.23 -7.45
CA THR A 195 38.05 -2.86 -7.66
C THR A 195 39.05 -1.90 -8.30
N GLY A 196 40.35 -2.12 -8.07
CA GLY A 196 41.41 -1.28 -8.66
C GLY A 196 41.44 0.17 -8.17
N ILE A 197 40.68 0.52 -7.12
CA ILE A 197 40.63 1.87 -6.54
C ILE A 197 41.44 1.93 -5.24
N PRO A 198 42.28 2.99 -5.04
CA PRO A 198 42.98 3.27 -3.79
C PRO A 198 42.08 3.27 -2.56
N ALA A 199 42.64 2.94 -1.38
CA ALA A 199 41.86 2.68 -0.17
C ALA A 199 41.07 3.91 0.33
N ASP A 200 41.66 5.09 0.25
CA ASP A 200 41.04 6.37 0.59
C ASP A 200 39.83 6.66 -0.30
N LYS A 201 39.99 6.55 -1.63
CA LYS A 201 38.91 6.74 -2.61
C LYS A 201 37.83 5.67 -2.52
N ARG A 202 38.21 4.44 -2.21
CA ARG A 202 37.25 3.35 -1.97
C ARG A 202 36.35 3.65 -0.78
N LYS A 203 36.88 4.23 0.30
CA LYS A 203 36.08 4.63 1.47
C LYS A 203 35.07 5.72 1.11
N GLU A 204 35.51 6.75 0.37
CA GLU A 204 34.63 7.82 -0.14
C GLU A 204 33.50 7.23 -1.01
N MET A 205 33.82 6.31 -1.92
CA MET A 205 32.83 5.64 -2.76
C MET A 205 31.85 4.78 -1.96
N MET A 206 32.31 4.07 -0.93
CA MET A 206 31.44 3.29 -0.04
C MET A 206 30.40 4.18 0.66
N GLU A 207 30.82 5.34 1.16
CA GLU A 207 29.94 6.32 1.80
C GLU A 207 28.93 6.87 0.79
N LEU A 208 29.36 7.29 -0.40
CA LEU A 208 28.49 7.79 -1.47
C LEU A 208 27.46 6.75 -1.93
N ILE A 209 27.88 5.49 -2.09
CA ILE A 209 26.99 4.39 -2.47
C ILE A 209 25.87 4.26 -1.43
N SER A 210 26.24 4.26 -0.15
CA SER A 210 25.30 4.07 0.97
C SER A 210 24.35 5.26 1.12
N GLN A 211 24.87 6.48 1.05
CA GLN A 211 24.08 7.72 1.11
C GLN A 211 23.05 7.82 -0.03
N ASN A 212 23.33 7.22 -1.18
CA ASN A 212 22.43 7.19 -2.34
C ASN A 212 21.58 5.90 -2.43
N GLY A 213 21.46 5.16 -1.32
CA GLY A 213 20.55 4.02 -1.19
C GLY A 213 21.06 2.69 -1.76
N GLY A 214 22.31 2.63 -2.18
CA GLY A 214 22.97 1.40 -2.63
C GLY A 214 23.61 0.62 -1.48
N LYS A 215 23.99 -0.63 -1.76
CA LYS A 215 24.72 -1.48 -0.83
C LYS A 215 26.12 -1.73 -1.35
N TYR A 216 27.13 -1.29 -0.61
CA TYR A 216 28.52 -1.61 -0.93
C TYR A 216 28.81 -3.10 -0.67
N SER A 217 29.64 -3.70 -1.51
CA SER A 217 30.18 -5.05 -1.36
C SER A 217 31.69 -5.00 -1.46
N ALA A 218 32.38 -5.46 -0.41
CA ALA A 218 33.84 -5.55 -0.42
C ALA A 218 34.35 -6.58 -1.43
N GLU A 219 33.56 -7.62 -1.68
CA GLU A 219 33.88 -8.71 -2.60
C GLU A 219 32.90 -8.76 -3.78
N LEU A 220 33.41 -9.14 -4.95
CA LEU A 220 32.59 -9.40 -6.12
C LEU A 220 31.92 -10.76 -5.97
N THR A 221 30.60 -10.74 -5.84
CA THR A 221 29.77 -11.95 -5.73
C THR A 221 28.71 -11.96 -6.82
N LYS A 222 28.09 -13.11 -7.10
CA LYS A 222 26.93 -13.19 -8.02
C LYS A 222 25.74 -12.32 -7.61
N LYS A 223 25.71 -11.83 -6.37
CA LYS A 223 24.69 -10.90 -5.86
C LYS A 223 24.99 -9.44 -6.19
N CYS A 224 26.19 -9.11 -6.65
CA CYS A 224 26.54 -7.76 -7.06
C CYS A 224 25.83 -7.42 -8.37
N THR A 225 25.19 -6.26 -8.40
CA THR A 225 24.55 -5.71 -9.60
C THR A 225 25.52 -4.96 -10.49
N HIS A 226 26.57 -4.36 -9.89
CA HIS A 226 27.55 -3.54 -10.58
C HIS A 226 28.93 -3.76 -9.98
N LEU A 227 29.95 -3.62 -10.83
CA LEU A 227 31.35 -3.52 -10.46
C LEU A 227 31.87 -2.18 -11.00
N ILE A 228 32.44 -1.36 -10.12
CA ILE A 228 33.17 -0.15 -10.52
C ILE A 228 34.65 -0.50 -10.51
N SER A 229 35.34 -0.23 -11.62
CA SER A 229 36.77 -0.47 -11.76
C SER A 229 37.47 0.81 -12.19
N ALA A 230 38.72 0.99 -11.75
CA ALA A 230 39.60 1.93 -12.44
C ALA A 230 39.72 1.50 -13.91
N ILE A 231 39.65 2.47 -14.82
CA ILE A 231 39.98 2.26 -16.23
C ILE A 231 41.45 2.62 -16.36
N SER A 232 42.30 1.62 -16.60
CA SER A 232 43.63 1.84 -17.15
C SER A 232 43.50 1.80 -18.67
N PHE A 233 43.61 2.96 -19.32
CA PHE A 233 43.91 2.97 -20.74
C PHE A 233 45.38 2.56 -20.88
N LEU A 234 45.61 1.39 -21.49
CA LEU A 234 46.91 1.01 -22.03
C LEU A 234 47.12 1.72 -23.36
#